data_AF-D7AX66-F1
#
_entry.id   AF-D7AX66-F1
#
_cell.length_a   1.000
_cell.length_b   1.000
_cell.length_c   1.000
_cell.angle_alpha   90.00
_cell.angle_beta   90.00
_cell.angle_gamma   90.00
#
_symmetry.space_group_name_H-M   'P 1'
#
loop_
_entity.id
_entity.type
_entity.pdbx_description
1 polymer ?
#
loop_
_entity_poly.entity_id
_entity_poly.type
_entity_poly.pdbx_seq_one_letter_code
_entity_poly.pdbx_strand_id
1 'polypeptide(L)'
;MSDSQASEARRIIAELDAIELDTGSDIRKYTETVRKLARALAMELEFTAQELEAALAELPPAQGESRLAVRRKARSVARHLRRAAEAQRAVGIEGVRTWGSLRKHFEHLVKKRPKRKPLDLTT
;
A
#
# COMPACT_ATOMS: atom_id res chain seq x y z
N MET A 1 2.56 15.20 -2.57
CA MET A 1 2.79 14.59 -3.90
C MET A 1 3.49 15.53 -4.87
N SER A 2 4.74 15.19 -5.23
CA SER A 2 5.40 15.82 -6.38
C SER A 2 4.69 15.42 -7.69
N ASP A 3 4.83 16.23 -8.75
CA ASP A 3 4.27 15.91 -10.07
C ASP A 3 4.70 14.53 -10.59
N SER A 4 5.91 14.11 -10.20
CA SER A 4 6.45 12.77 -10.49
C SER A 4 5.63 11.65 -9.84
N GLN A 5 5.27 11.78 -8.56
CA GLN A 5 4.45 10.78 -7.85
C GLN A 5 3.03 10.71 -8.39
N ALA A 6 2.45 11.84 -8.81
CA ALA A 6 1.13 11.89 -9.43
C ALA A 6 1.11 11.20 -10.79
N SER A 7 2.16 11.43 -11.58
CA SER A 7 2.37 10.74 -12.85
C SER A 7 2.53 9.23 -12.65
N GLU A 8 3.32 8.81 -11.66
CA GLU A 8 3.52 7.39 -11.32
C GLU A 8 2.21 6.70 -10.92
N ALA A 9 1.41 7.32 -10.04
CA ALA A 9 0.13 6.75 -9.61
C ALA A 9 -0.84 6.57 -10.77
N ARG A 10 -0.96 7.59 -11.64
CA ARG A 10 -1.76 7.50 -12.88
C ARG A 10 -1.26 6.39 -13.79
N ARG A 11 0.06 6.25 -13.93
CA ARG A 11 0.65 5.17 -14.74
C ARG A 11 0.32 3.79 -14.18
N ILE A 12 0.41 3.61 -12.86
CA ILE A 12 0.07 2.33 -12.22
C ILE A 12 -1.43 2.02 -12.37
N ILE A 13 -2.30 3.02 -12.23
CA ILE A 13 -3.74 2.84 -12.45
C ILE A 13 -4.04 2.46 -13.90
N ALA A 14 -3.41 3.13 -14.87
CA ALA A 14 -3.53 2.75 -16.28
C ALA A 14 -2.99 1.34 -16.56
N GLU A 15 -1.91 0.94 -15.88
CA GLU A 15 -1.39 -0.43 -15.96
C GLU A 15 -2.39 -1.45 -15.40
N LEU A 16 -3.09 -1.13 -14.30
CA LEU A 16 -4.14 -2.00 -13.74
C LEU A 16 -5.32 -2.16 -14.69
N ASP A 17 -5.79 -1.04 -15.27
CA ASP A 17 -6.91 -1.01 -16.21
C ASP A 17 -6.62 -1.81 -17.49
N ALA A 18 -5.38 -1.78 -17.96
CA ALA A 18 -4.94 -2.50 -19.15
C ALA A 18 -4.73 -4.01 -18.95
N ILE A 19 -4.85 -4.55 -17.73
CA ILE A 19 -4.66 -5.99 -17.48
C ILE A 19 -5.99 -6.73 -17.65
N GLU A 20 -6.09 -7.51 -18.71
CA GLU A 20 -7.15 -8.52 -18.89
C GLU A 20 -6.83 -9.77 -18.06
N LEU A 21 -7.81 -10.31 -17.31
CA LEU A 21 -7.60 -11.39 -16.33
C LEU A 21 -7.76 -12.79 -16.95
N ASP A 22 -7.08 -13.07 -18.06
CA ASP A 22 -7.26 -14.31 -18.82
C ASP A 22 -6.38 -15.47 -18.33
N THR A 23 -5.19 -15.16 -17.80
CA THR A 23 -4.24 -16.18 -17.37
C THR A 23 -3.80 -16.00 -15.92
N GLY A 24 -3.27 -17.07 -15.33
CA GLY A 24 -2.64 -16.99 -14.01
C GLY A 24 -1.49 -15.96 -13.95
N SER A 25 -0.78 -15.73 -15.06
CA SER A 25 0.23 -14.66 -15.14
C SER A 25 -0.38 -13.27 -15.05
N ASP A 26 -1.55 -13.05 -15.64
CA ASP A 26 -2.21 -11.75 -15.63
C ASP A 26 -2.77 -11.43 -14.24
N ILE A 27 -3.38 -12.42 -13.58
CA ILE A 27 -3.85 -12.28 -12.19
C ILE A 27 -2.67 -12.01 -11.25
N ARG A 28 -1.53 -12.68 -11.48
CA ARG A 28 -0.29 -12.38 -10.73
C ARG A 28 0.17 -10.96 -10.97
N LYS A 29 0.22 -10.51 -12.22
CA LYS A 29 0.61 -9.13 -12.57
C LYS A 29 -0.32 -8.13 -11.88
N TYR A 30 -1.63 -8.32 -12.01
CA TYR A 30 -2.64 -7.47 -11.38
C TYR A 30 -2.44 -7.35 -9.87
N THR A 31 -2.33 -8.47 -9.16
CA THR A 31 -2.15 -8.48 -7.70
C THR A 31 -0.81 -7.88 -7.25
N GLU A 32 0.27 -8.09 -8.01
CA GLU A 32 1.56 -7.43 -7.76
C GLU A 32 1.49 -5.91 -7.98
N THR A 33 0.79 -5.47 -9.02
CA THR A 33 0.57 -4.04 -9.34
C THR A 33 -0.33 -3.36 -8.31
N VAL A 34 -1.41 -4.00 -7.85
CA VAL A 34 -2.24 -3.52 -6.72
C VAL A 34 -1.38 -3.34 -5.47
N ARG A 35 -0.54 -4.32 -5.14
CA ARG A 35 0.36 -4.24 -3.98
C ARG A 35 1.38 -3.10 -4.12
N LYS A 36 1.84 -2.81 -5.34
CA LYS A 36 2.74 -1.67 -5.61
C LYS A 36 2.02 -0.35 -5.32
N LEU A 37 0.83 -0.16 -5.87
CA LEU A 37 0.01 1.05 -5.66
C LEU A 37 -0.31 1.26 -4.18
N ALA A 38 -0.82 0.22 -3.52
CA ALA A 38 -1.25 0.28 -2.13
C ALA A 38 -0.08 0.62 -1.18
N ARG A 39 1.13 0.09 -1.45
CA ARG A 39 2.34 0.45 -0.68
C ARG A 39 2.75 1.89 -0.89
N ALA A 40 2.75 2.38 -2.13
CA ALA A 40 3.08 3.77 -2.44
C ALA A 40 2.14 4.74 -1.71
N LEU A 41 0.83 4.48 -1.80
CA LEU A 41 -0.18 5.30 -1.14
C LEU A 41 -0.09 5.21 0.39
N ALA A 42 0.17 4.03 0.96
CA ALA A 42 0.37 3.88 2.39
C ALA A 42 1.54 4.73 2.92
N MET A 43 2.65 4.81 2.16
CA MET A 43 3.80 5.63 2.53
C MET A 43 3.48 7.13 2.46
N GLU A 44 2.83 7.59 1.39
CA GLU A 44 2.41 8.99 1.26
C GLU A 44 1.46 9.39 2.41
N LEU A 45 0.46 8.55 2.71
CA LEU A 45 -0.50 8.83 3.79
C LEU A 45 0.18 8.88 5.17
N GLU A 46 1.15 8.01 5.43
CA GLU A 46 1.90 8.03 6.69
C GLU A 46 2.75 9.30 6.81
N PHE A 47 3.44 9.68 5.73
CA PHE A 47 4.23 10.90 5.67
C PHE A 47 3.37 12.16 5.87
N THR A 48 2.27 12.27 5.13
CA THR A 48 1.32 13.39 5.28
C THR A 48 0.68 13.41 6.67
N ALA A 49 0.46 12.26 7.32
CA ALA A 49 -0.02 12.24 8.70
C ALA A 49 0.98 12.90 9.67
N GLN A 50 2.28 12.67 9.47
CA GLN A 50 3.34 13.28 10.27
C GLN A 50 3.41 14.80 10.03
N GLU A 51 3.43 15.22 8.76
CA GLU A 51 3.42 16.64 8.40
C GLU A 51 2.19 17.36 8.95
N LEU A 52 1.01 16.77 8.82
CA LEU A 52 -0.24 17.33 9.31
C LEU A 52 -0.25 17.44 10.84
N GLU A 53 0.21 16.42 11.57
CA GLU A 53 0.30 16.51 13.04
C GLU A 53 1.25 17.63 13.46
N ALA A 54 2.40 17.76 12.80
CA ALA A 54 3.38 18.79 13.10
C ALA A 54 2.81 20.19 12.84
N ALA A 55 2.27 20.42 11.64
CA ALA A 55 1.70 21.71 11.26
C ALA A 55 0.56 22.15 12.19
N LEU A 56 -0.35 21.22 12.55
CA LEU A 56 -1.46 21.54 13.46
C LEU A 56 -0.98 21.76 14.91
N ALA A 57 0.07 21.07 15.35
CA ALA A 57 0.61 21.20 16.70
C ALA A 57 1.35 22.54 16.93
N GLU A 58 1.81 23.19 15.87
CA GLU A 58 2.47 24.49 15.90
C GLU A 58 1.50 25.68 15.96
N LEU A 59 0.22 25.45 15.63
CA LEU A 59 -0.79 26.49 15.68
C LEU A 59 -0.96 27.06 17.11
N PRO A 60 -1.22 28.37 17.23
CA PRO A 60 -1.47 28.98 18.52
C PRO A 60 -2.74 28.39 19.15
N PRO A 61 -2.74 28.14 20.49
CA PRO A 61 -3.95 27.69 21.17
C PRO A 61 -5.03 28.78 21.13
N ALA A 62 -6.29 28.35 21.11
CA ALA A 62 -7.42 29.25 21.31
C ALA A 62 -7.42 29.85 22.74
N GLN A 63 -8.21 30.91 22.96
CA GLN A 63 -8.34 31.50 24.30
C GLN A 63 -8.77 30.44 25.34
N GLY A 64 -8.00 30.31 26.43
CA GLY A 64 -8.22 29.33 27.47
C GLY A 64 -7.77 27.90 27.14
N GLU A 65 -7.26 27.64 25.94
CA GLU A 65 -6.76 26.32 25.55
C GLU A 65 -5.27 26.15 25.91
N SER A 66 -4.91 24.96 26.41
CA SER A 66 -3.50 24.64 26.65
C SER A 66 -2.82 24.12 25.37
N ARG A 67 -1.51 24.35 25.23
CA ARG A 67 -0.73 23.75 24.13
C ARG A 67 -0.82 22.23 24.09
N LEU A 68 -0.95 21.58 25.25
CA LEU A 68 -1.12 20.12 25.31
C LEU A 68 -2.44 19.68 24.67
N ALA A 69 -3.53 20.45 24.86
CA ALA A 69 -4.81 20.17 24.22
C ALA A 69 -4.72 20.30 22.69
N VAL A 70 -4.04 21.34 22.17
CA VAL A 70 -3.77 21.50 20.73
C VAL A 70 -3.02 20.28 20.17
N ARG A 71 -1.94 19.86 20.82
CA ARG A 71 -1.16 18.67 20.39
C ARG A 71 -1.99 17.40 20.38
N ARG A 72 -2.88 17.21 21.36
CA ARG A 72 -3.80 16.05 21.40
C ARG A 72 -4.81 16.09 20.25
N LYS A 73 -5.35 17.26 19.92
CA LYS A 73 -6.25 17.45 18.78
C LYS A 73 -5.52 17.19 17.46
N ALA A 74 -4.34 17.77 17.26
CA ALA A 74 -3.49 17.54 16.09
C ALA A 74 -3.23 16.04 15.86
N ARG A 75 -2.83 15.32 16.91
CA ARG A 75 -2.66 13.86 16.85
C ARG A 75 -3.94 13.12 16.48
N SER A 76 -5.07 13.54 17.05
CA SER A 76 -6.37 12.92 16.78
C SER A 76 -6.79 13.07 15.32
N VAL A 77 -6.51 14.23 14.71
CA VAL A 77 -6.73 14.48 13.28
C VAL A 77 -5.80 13.62 12.43
N ALA A 78 -4.49 13.67 12.67
CA ALA A 78 -3.49 12.91 11.92
C ALA A 78 -3.68 11.39 12.01
N ARG A 79 -4.25 10.88 13.11
CA ARG A 79 -4.58 9.46 13.29
C ARG A 79 -5.48 8.92 12.19
N HIS A 80 -6.35 9.74 11.58
CA HIS A 80 -7.19 9.28 10.48
C HIS A 80 -6.37 8.91 9.23
N LEU A 81 -5.35 9.69 8.91
CA LEU A 81 -4.44 9.38 7.80
C LEU A 81 -3.57 8.15 8.10
N ARG A 82 -3.11 7.98 9.35
CA ARG A 82 -2.40 6.74 9.76
C ARG A 82 -3.26 5.49 9.61
N ARG A 83 -4.52 5.57 10.01
CA ARG A 83 -5.49 4.48 9.80
C ARG A 83 -5.73 4.20 8.32
N ALA A 84 -5.78 5.24 7.49
CA ALA A 84 -5.88 5.07 6.05
C ALA A 84 -4.62 4.38 5.48
N ALA A 85 -3.42 4.75 5.95
CA ALA A 85 -2.17 4.08 5.58
C ALA A 85 -2.18 2.58 5.95
N GLU A 86 -2.63 2.25 7.16
CA GLU A 86 -2.82 0.85 7.60
C GLU A 86 -3.81 0.09 6.71
N ALA A 87 -4.95 0.70 6.39
CA ALA A 87 -5.93 0.10 5.47
C ALA A 87 -5.32 -0.17 4.08
N GLN A 88 -4.50 0.75 3.56
CA GLN A 88 -3.78 0.53 2.30
C GLN A 88 -2.76 -0.61 2.40
N ARG A 89 -2.06 -0.77 3.54
CA ARG A 89 -1.21 -1.96 3.76
C ARG A 89 -2.05 -3.24 3.73
N ALA A 90 -3.25 -3.23 4.31
CA ALA A 90 -4.17 -4.37 4.26
C ALA A 90 -4.61 -4.71 2.82
N VAL A 91 -4.92 -3.70 1.99
CA VAL A 91 -5.20 -3.90 0.55
C VAL A 91 -4.03 -4.64 -0.14
N GLY A 92 -2.79 -4.21 0.12
CA GLY A 92 -1.60 -4.87 -0.42
C GLY A 92 -1.41 -6.31 0.06
N ILE A 93 -1.78 -6.61 1.33
CA ILE A 93 -1.75 -7.96 1.89
C ILE A 93 -2.78 -8.85 1.21
N GLU A 94 -4.02 -8.36 1.08
CA GLU A 94 -5.08 -9.11 0.42
C GLU A 94 -4.77 -9.39 -1.04
N GLY A 95 -4.14 -8.46 -1.78
CA GLY A 95 -3.65 -8.74 -3.13
C GLY A 95 -2.69 -9.95 -3.18
N VAL A 96 -1.76 -10.06 -2.23
CA VAL A 96 -0.87 -11.24 -2.14
C VAL A 96 -1.63 -12.51 -1.78
N ARG A 97 -2.60 -12.41 -0.87
CA ARG A 97 -3.46 -13.54 -0.48
C ARG A 97 -4.32 -14.01 -1.64
N THR A 98 -4.83 -13.12 -2.49
CA THR A 98 -5.55 -13.46 -3.72
C THR A 98 -4.70 -14.34 -4.62
N TRP A 99 -3.45 -13.96 -4.89
CA TRP A 99 -2.53 -14.80 -5.67
C TRP A 99 -2.24 -16.15 -5.00
N GLY A 100 -2.01 -16.16 -3.69
CA GLY A 100 -1.81 -17.39 -2.93
C GLY A 100 -3.02 -18.33 -2.99
N SER A 101 -4.22 -17.78 -2.87
CA SER A 101 -5.49 -18.49 -2.95
C SER A 101 -5.73 -19.06 -4.36
N LEU A 102 -5.49 -18.26 -5.40
CA LEU A 102 -5.56 -18.73 -6.79
C LEU A 102 -4.62 -19.91 -7.02
N ARG A 103 -3.37 -19.80 -6.58
CA ARG A 103 -2.40 -20.90 -6.69
C ARG A 103 -2.85 -22.16 -5.96
N LYS A 104 -3.52 -22.03 -4.81
CA LYS A 104 -3.98 -23.16 -4.01
C LYS A 104 -5.21 -23.85 -4.61
N HIS A 105 -6.16 -23.07 -5.11
CA HIS A 105 -7.47 -23.58 -5.53
C HIS A 105 -7.56 -23.82 -7.04
N PHE A 106 -6.72 -23.15 -7.83
CA PHE A 106 -6.70 -23.21 -9.29
C PHE A 106 -5.30 -23.56 -9.81
N GLU A 107 -4.64 -24.56 -9.20
CA GLU A 107 -3.29 -25.00 -9.58
C GLU A 107 -3.15 -25.27 -11.08
N HIS A 108 -4.21 -25.76 -11.74
CA HIS A 108 -4.23 -26.03 -13.18
C HIS A 108 -4.09 -24.78 -14.05
N LEU A 109 -4.43 -23.58 -13.55
CA LEU A 109 -4.25 -22.31 -14.24
C LEU A 109 -2.83 -21.74 -14.10
N VAL A 110 -2.04 -22.30 -13.19
CA VAL A 110 -0.69 -21.83 -12.89
C VAL A 110 0.30 -22.84 -13.45
N LYS A 111 1.04 -22.47 -14.51
CA LYS A 111 2.11 -23.31 -15.07
C LYS A 111 2.99 -23.84 -13.93
N LYS A 112 3.11 -25.18 -13.81
CA LYS A 112 3.99 -25.80 -12.84
C LYS A 112 5.42 -25.31 -13.09
N ARG A 113 5.96 -24.55 -12.14
CA ARG A 113 7.39 -24.19 -12.16
C ARG A 113 8.18 -25.50 -12.09
N PRO A 114 9.15 -25.76 -12.98
CA PRO A 114 9.96 -26.97 -12.90
C PRO A 114 10.60 -27.05 -11.51
N LYS A 115 10.56 -28.23 -10.89
CA LYS A 115 11.16 -28.46 -9.56
C LYS A 115 12.62 -28.00 -9.62
N ARG A 116 12.97 -26.96 -8.86
CA ARG A 116 14.37 -26.56 -8.70
C ARG A 116 15.09 -27.71 -8.01
N LYS A 117 16.16 -28.23 -8.62
CA LYS A 117 17.08 -29.14 -7.94
C LYS A 117 17.55 -28.43 -6.65
N PRO A 118 17.61 -29.13 -5.50
CA PRO A 118 18.16 -28.54 -4.29
C PRO A 118 19.57 -28.02 -4.58
N LEU A 119 19.91 -26.86 -3.99
CA LEU A 119 21.27 -26.36 -4.02
C LEU A 119 22.14 -27.37 -3.26
N ASP A 120 23.01 -28.05 -3.98
CA ASP A 120 24.01 -28.94 -3.41
C ASP A 120 25.06 -28.03 -2.73
N LEU A 121 25.05 -28.02 -1.40
CA LEU A 121 25.96 -27.23 -0.57
C LEU A 121 27.19 -28.04 -0.15
N THR A 122 27.49 -29.14 -0.84
CA THR A 122 28.54 -30.11 -0.48
C THR A 122 29.82 -30.01 -1.34
N THR A 123 30.14 -28.83 -1.87
CA THR A 123 31.42 -28.54 -2.55
C THR A 123 32.16 -27.38 -1.90
#